data_AF-A0A0M0JNA7-F1
#
_entry.id   AF-A0A0M0JNA7-F1
#
_cell.length_a   1.000
_cell.length_b   1.000
_cell.length_c   1.000
_cell.angle_alpha   90.00
_cell.angle_beta   90.00
_cell.angle_gamma   90.00
#
_symmetry.space_group_name_H-M   'P 1'
#
loop_
_entity.id
_entity.type
_entity.pdbx_description
1 polymer ?
#
loop_
_entity_poly.entity_id
_entity_poly.type
_entity_poly.pdbx_seq_one_letter_code
_entity_poly.pdbx_strand_id
1 'polypeptide(L)'
;MESVALQHAECPICFEPLCRGEIGVFLDATGQRVSKHFYNLAAAREMLANGIITCPLTRRPIHSVQKVPDIRSDPDGWFGTVDFDGNGKLSHAEVVESLKAILPVDLDAFDRAASAPGWWEQFDRDGSGFIERHELPQLVEHVTKVVAGRRDERIPDIRTDRNAWFDYWDEDSSRALDKEEVVRALLKTLQLTSDPARVAQMRSTIDAIWCLFDEDGSGTVDRQEFLKAGEGLADTIIATIGEQRS
;
A
#
# COMPACT_ATOMS: atom_id res chain seq x y z
N MET A 1 25.80 -1.25 4.29
CA MET A 1 24.94 -1.57 5.45
C MET A 1 23.70 -0.70 5.28
N GLU A 2 22.66 -1.24 4.67
CA GLU A 2 21.39 -0.51 4.50
C GLU A 2 20.74 -0.32 5.87
N SER A 3 20.13 0.84 6.10
CA SER A 3 19.47 1.12 7.38
C SER A 3 18.22 0.26 7.54
N VAL A 4 17.90 -0.13 8.78
CA VAL A 4 16.69 -0.90 9.13
C VAL A 4 15.40 -0.26 8.57
N ALA A 5 15.32 1.07 8.48
CA ALA A 5 14.18 1.78 7.87
C ALA A 5 13.96 1.44 6.39
N LEU A 6 15.04 1.20 5.62
CA LEU A 6 14.95 0.78 4.21
C LEU A 6 14.44 -0.66 4.08
N GLN A 7 14.71 -1.49 5.09
CA GLN A 7 14.22 -2.88 5.14
C GLN A 7 12.71 -2.96 5.45
N HIS A 8 12.10 -1.87 5.92
CA HIS A 8 10.66 -1.79 6.21
C HIS A 8 9.90 -0.80 5.32
N ALA A 9 10.53 -0.22 4.29
CA ALA A 9 9.93 0.81 3.43
C ALA A 9 9.45 2.04 4.23
N GLU A 10 10.16 2.36 5.32
CA GLU A 10 9.84 3.48 6.21
C GLU A 10 10.74 4.67 5.92
N CYS A 11 10.22 5.86 6.21
CA CYS A 11 11.00 7.08 6.10
C CYS A 11 12.13 7.08 7.16
N PRO A 12 13.41 7.26 6.77
CA PRO A 12 14.52 7.33 7.72
C PRO A 12 14.50 8.54 8.67
N ILE A 13 13.60 9.51 8.45
CA ILE A 13 13.50 10.75 9.23
C ILE A 13 12.39 10.61 10.30
N CYS A 14 11.21 10.14 9.90
CA CYS A 14 10.04 10.05 10.79
C CYS A 14 9.60 8.61 11.13
N PHE A 15 10.22 7.59 10.53
CA PHE A 15 9.88 6.16 10.70
C PHE A 15 8.45 5.80 10.31
N GLU A 16 7.75 6.67 9.57
CA GLU A 16 6.44 6.36 9.02
C GLU A 16 6.57 5.56 7.71
N PRO A 17 5.64 4.63 7.42
CA PRO A 17 5.59 3.93 6.13
C PRO A 17 5.48 4.90 4.96
N LEU A 18 6.40 4.79 3.98
CA LEU A 18 6.45 5.70 2.83
C LEU A 18 5.19 5.63 1.96
N CYS A 19 4.59 4.44 1.84
CA CYS A 19 3.38 4.20 1.05
C CYS A 19 2.11 4.89 1.58
N ARG A 20 2.12 5.46 2.80
CA ARG A 20 0.96 6.13 3.42
C ARG A 20 0.92 7.64 3.20
N GLY A 21 1.99 8.24 2.68
CA GLY A 21 2.12 9.69 2.56
C GLY A 21 2.69 10.14 1.22
N GLU A 22 2.83 11.45 1.05
CA GLU A 22 3.57 11.99 -0.08
C GLU A 22 5.06 11.72 0.12
N ILE A 23 5.72 11.15 -0.90
CA ILE A 23 7.15 10.89 -0.86
C ILE A 23 7.95 11.97 -1.62
N GLY A 24 9.19 12.15 -1.19
CA GLY A 24 10.13 13.10 -1.77
C GLY A 24 11.55 12.55 -1.84
N VAL A 25 12.35 13.21 -2.67
CA VAL A 25 13.78 12.95 -2.84
C VAL A 25 14.57 14.23 -2.58
N PHE A 26 15.80 14.07 -2.08
CA PHE A 26 16.72 15.19 -1.92
C PHE A 26 17.50 15.46 -3.21
N LEU A 27 17.63 16.74 -3.55
CA LEU A 27 18.41 17.22 -4.69
C LEU A 27 19.61 18.04 -4.23
N ASP A 28 20.68 17.99 -5.03
CA ASP A 28 21.85 18.83 -4.87
C ASP A 28 21.68 20.20 -5.58
N ALA A 29 22.72 21.03 -5.56
CA ALA A 29 22.69 22.36 -6.16
C ALA A 29 22.54 22.34 -7.69
N THR A 30 22.79 21.21 -8.35
CA THR A 30 22.61 21.02 -9.79
C THR A 30 21.21 20.50 -10.14
N GLY A 31 20.38 20.20 -9.13
CA GLY A 31 19.06 19.59 -9.30
C GLY A 31 19.11 18.07 -9.46
N GLN A 32 20.25 17.43 -9.25
CA GLN A 32 20.38 15.96 -9.31
C GLN A 32 20.10 15.32 -7.97
N ARG A 33 19.64 14.07 -7.98
CA ARG A 33 19.35 13.34 -6.74
C ARG A 33 20.62 13.10 -5.93
N VAL A 34 20.51 13.37 -4.64
CA VAL A 34 21.61 13.18 -3.68
C VAL A 34 21.84 11.69 -3.37
N SER A 35 20.75 10.90 -3.36
CA SER A 35 20.76 9.47 -3.05
C SER A 35 19.58 8.72 -3.68
N LYS A 36 19.71 7.38 -3.75
CA LYS A 36 18.63 6.46 -4.16
C LYS A 36 17.42 6.42 -3.22
N HIS A 37 17.55 6.93 -2.00
CA HIS A 37 16.52 6.82 -0.96
C HIS A 37 15.34 7.77 -1.18
N PHE A 38 14.19 7.36 -0.66
CA PHE A 38 12.94 8.11 -0.60
C PHE A 38 12.62 8.49 0.84
N TYR A 39 11.91 9.61 1.01
CA TYR A 39 11.57 10.18 2.31
C TYR A 39 10.12 10.63 2.33
N ASN A 40 9.49 10.68 3.50
CA ASN A 40 8.24 11.41 3.65
C ASN A 40 8.51 12.90 3.33
N LEU A 41 7.69 13.47 2.44
CA LEU A 41 7.89 14.81 1.91
C LEU A 41 7.81 15.90 3.00
N ALA A 42 6.88 15.75 3.95
CA ALA A 42 6.72 16.71 5.04
C ALA A 42 7.94 16.69 5.96
N ALA A 43 8.37 15.49 6.35
CA ALA A 43 9.56 15.31 7.21
C ALA A 43 10.83 15.83 6.52
N ALA A 44 11.01 15.57 5.22
CA ALA A 44 12.16 16.05 4.46
C ALA A 44 12.19 17.59 4.34
N ARG A 45 11.03 18.22 4.15
CA ARG A 45 10.91 19.69 4.10
C ARG A 45 11.19 20.33 5.46
N GLU A 46 10.66 19.75 6.53
CA GLU A 46 10.90 20.20 7.91
C GLU A 46 12.39 20.10 8.27
N MET A 47 13.05 19.01 7.88
CA MET A 47 14.48 18.83 8.08
C MET A 47 15.30 19.97 7.44
N LEU A 48 14.99 20.34 6.19
CA LEU A 48 15.64 21.49 5.53
C LEU A 48 15.31 22.83 6.20
N ALA A 49 14.05 23.03 6.60
CA ALA A 49 13.64 24.25 7.30
C ALA A 49 14.37 24.45 8.63
N ASN A 50 14.73 23.34 9.30
CA ASN A 50 15.52 23.33 10.54
C ASN A 50 17.04 23.45 10.31
N GLY A 51 17.49 23.69 9.07
CA GLY A 51 18.90 23.92 8.73
C GLY A 51 19.75 22.65 8.58
N ILE A 52 19.13 21.46 8.55
CA ILE A 52 19.83 20.21 8.30
C ILE A 52 19.96 20.02 6.79
N ILE A 53 21.13 20.39 6.25
CA ILE A 53 21.44 20.41 4.81
C ILE A 53 22.28 19.20 4.36
N THR A 54 22.28 18.10 5.12
CA THR A 54 22.99 16.87 4.76
C THR A 54 22.08 15.67 4.82
N CYS A 55 22.23 14.76 3.86
CA CYS A 55 21.42 13.55 3.80
C CYS A 55 21.69 12.66 5.01
N PRO A 56 20.66 12.20 5.74
CA PRO A 56 20.85 11.41 6.97
C PRO A 56 21.53 10.06 6.69
N LEU A 57 21.38 9.52 5.48
CA LEU A 57 21.93 8.22 5.10
C LEU A 57 23.29 8.31 4.38
N THR A 58 23.48 9.30 3.50
CA THR A 58 24.71 9.41 2.69
C THR A 58 25.64 10.53 3.12
N ARG A 59 25.20 11.43 4.01
CA ARG A 59 25.90 12.66 4.45
C ARG A 59 26.28 13.62 3.33
N ARG A 60 25.77 13.39 2.11
CA ARG A 60 25.96 14.30 0.98
C ARG A 60 25.16 15.59 1.18
N PRO A 61 25.63 16.73 0.66
CA PRO A 61 24.94 18.01 0.79
C PRO A 61 23.61 17.99 0.04
N ILE A 62 22.59 18.57 0.67
CA ILE A 62 21.24 18.75 0.14
C ILE A 62 21.04 20.24 -0.11
N HIS A 63 20.48 20.57 -1.27
CA HIS A 63 20.06 21.92 -1.61
C HIS A 63 18.54 22.08 -1.58
N SER A 64 17.78 21.08 -2.05
CA SER A 64 16.32 21.14 -2.08
C SER A 64 15.66 19.77 -1.94
N VAL A 65 14.34 19.75 -1.78
CA VAL A 65 13.49 18.57 -1.77
C VAL A 65 12.51 18.65 -2.94
N GLN A 66 12.45 17.58 -3.73
CA GLN A 66 11.46 17.41 -4.79
C GLN A 66 10.44 16.35 -4.38
N LYS A 67 9.16 16.65 -4.57
CA LYS A 67 8.07 15.66 -4.48
C LYS A 67 8.19 14.69 -5.63
N VAL A 68 8.08 13.39 -5.37
CA VAL A 68 8.00 12.39 -6.44
C VAL A 68 6.59 12.42 -7.02
N PRO A 69 6.42 12.64 -8.34
CA PRO A 69 5.10 12.59 -8.97
C PRO A 69 4.47 11.20 -8.89
N ASP A 70 3.15 11.12 -8.92
CA ASP A 70 2.46 9.82 -9.00
C ASP A 70 2.54 9.31 -10.44
N ILE A 71 3.15 8.13 -10.63
CA ILE A 71 3.37 7.47 -11.91
C ILE A 71 2.07 7.34 -12.74
N ARG A 72 0.89 7.28 -12.12
CA ARG A 72 -0.40 7.16 -12.82
C ARG A 72 -0.89 8.48 -13.39
N SER A 73 -0.53 9.60 -12.75
CA SER A 73 -0.98 10.94 -13.13
C SER A 73 0.07 11.72 -13.91
N ASP A 74 1.35 11.47 -13.65
CA ASP A 74 2.50 12.11 -14.28
C ASP A 74 3.65 11.08 -14.43
N PRO A 75 3.53 10.16 -15.42
CA PRO A 75 4.55 9.15 -15.66
C PRO A 75 5.92 9.77 -15.99
N ASP A 76 5.95 10.80 -16.83
CA ASP A 76 7.20 11.42 -17.30
C ASP A 76 7.95 12.13 -16.16
N GLY A 77 7.23 12.84 -15.29
CA GLY A 77 7.80 13.45 -14.09
C GLY A 77 8.28 12.41 -13.09
N TRP A 78 7.54 11.32 -12.92
CA TRP A 78 7.97 10.17 -12.10
C TRP A 78 9.27 9.57 -12.67
N PHE A 79 9.33 9.30 -13.98
CA PHE A 79 10.50 8.75 -14.66
C PHE A 79 11.74 9.63 -14.41
N GLY A 80 11.63 10.94 -14.64
CA GLY A 80 12.75 11.85 -14.43
C GLY A 80 13.18 11.98 -12.95
N THR A 81 12.29 11.65 -12.01
CA THR A 81 12.65 11.62 -10.58
C THR A 81 13.27 10.28 -10.18
N VAL A 82 12.86 9.17 -10.81
CA VAL A 82 13.34 7.83 -10.47
C VAL A 82 14.69 7.53 -11.12
N ASP A 83 14.95 8.07 -12.32
CA ASP A 83 16.24 8.07 -13.02
C ASP A 83 17.30 8.79 -12.16
N PHE A 84 18.01 8.03 -11.33
CA PHE A 84 18.92 8.56 -10.32
C PHE A 84 20.25 8.98 -10.92
N ASP A 85 20.75 8.23 -11.91
CA ASP A 85 22.00 8.52 -12.58
C ASP A 85 21.84 9.49 -13.78
N GLY A 86 20.59 9.78 -14.18
CA GLY A 86 20.25 10.74 -15.22
C GLY A 86 20.60 10.27 -16.62
N ASN A 87 20.71 8.95 -16.82
CA ASN A 87 21.12 8.36 -18.10
C ASN A 87 19.95 8.28 -19.12
N GLY A 88 18.73 8.66 -18.71
CA GLY A 88 17.53 8.67 -19.54
C GLY A 88 16.80 7.33 -19.64
N LYS A 89 17.16 6.33 -18.83
CA LYS A 89 16.61 4.97 -18.80
C LYS A 89 16.59 4.42 -17.36
N LEU A 90 15.58 3.64 -17.00
CA LEU A 90 15.44 3.14 -15.63
C LEU A 90 16.00 1.73 -15.51
N SER A 91 16.94 1.54 -14.59
CA SER A 91 17.44 0.22 -14.21
C SER A 91 16.44 -0.54 -13.33
N HIS A 92 16.60 -1.87 -13.27
CA HIS A 92 15.82 -2.73 -12.38
C HIS A 92 15.80 -2.24 -10.92
N ALA A 93 16.98 -1.84 -10.42
CA ALA A 93 17.11 -1.33 -9.06
C ALA A 93 16.32 -0.03 -8.82
N GLU A 94 16.34 0.92 -9.76
CA GLU A 94 15.63 2.20 -9.63
C GLU A 94 14.11 2.00 -9.61
N VAL A 95 13.61 1.10 -10.45
CA VAL A 95 12.18 0.77 -10.49
C VAL A 95 11.76 0.02 -9.24
N VAL A 96 12.50 -1.00 -8.81
CA VAL A 96 12.16 -1.76 -7.59
C VAL A 96 12.15 -0.86 -6.35
N GLU A 97 13.18 -0.04 -6.16
CA GLU A 97 13.27 0.86 -5.00
C GLU A 97 12.14 1.91 -4.99
N SER A 98 11.78 2.44 -6.16
CA SER A 98 10.68 3.41 -6.26
C SER A 98 9.31 2.76 -6.03
N LEU A 99 9.08 1.55 -6.56
CA LEU A 99 7.84 0.81 -6.36
C LEU A 99 7.66 0.41 -4.89
N LYS A 100 8.71 -0.03 -4.20
CA LYS A 100 8.68 -0.32 -2.76
C LYS A 100 8.29 0.90 -1.92
N ALA A 101 8.72 2.10 -2.34
CA ALA A 101 8.41 3.33 -1.62
C ALA A 101 6.95 3.79 -1.80
N ILE A 102 6.32 3.49 -2.94
CA ILE A 102 4.94 3.95 -3.25
C ILE A 102 3.88 2.89 -2.99
N LEU A 103 4.21 1.61 -3.08
CA LEU A 103 3.24 0.53 -2.95
C LEU A 103 3.19 0.02 -1.51
N PRO A 104 1.98 -0.16 -0.92
CA PRO A 104 1.83 -0.81 0.38
C PRO A 104 1.98 -2.33 0.22
N VAL A 105 3.20 -2.80 -0.09
CA VAL A 105 3.53 -4.20 -0.35
C VAL A 105 4.28 -4.83 0.81
N ASP A 106 4.12 -6.15 0.97
CA ASP A 106 5.07 -6.94 1.75
C ASP A 106 6.39 -6.96 0.98
N LEU A 107 7.44 -6.39 1.57
CA LEU A 107 8.70 -6.18 0.88
C LEU A 107 9.38 -7.48 0.48
N ASP A 108 9.33 -8.49 1.35
CA ASP A 108 9.96 -9.78 1.07
C ASP A 108 9.22 -10.52 -0.06
N ALA A 109 7.89 -10.47 -0.08
CA ALA A 109 7.07 -11.01 -1.15
C ALA A 109 7.28 -10.24 -2.47
N PHE A 110 7.38 -8.92 -2.39
CA PHE A 110 7.66 -8.09 -3.56
C PHE A 110 9.05 -8.38 -4.12
N ASP A 111 10.08 -8.50 -3.29
CA ASP A 111 11.44 -8.84 -3.73
C ASP A 111 11.52 -10.23 -4.37
N ARG A 112 10.81 -11.21 -3.81
CA ARG A 112 10.68 -12.54 -4.45
C ARG A 112 10.00 -12.45 -5.82
N ALA A 113 8.94 -11.65 -5.95
CA ALA A 113 8.24 -11.46 -7.21
C ALA A 113 9.10 -10.72 -8.24
N ALA A 114 9.76 -9.63 -7.83
CA ALA A 114 10.62 -8.81 -8.69
C ALA A 114 11.91 -9.54 -9.13
N SER A 115 12.31 -10.57 -8.39
CA SER A 115 13.42 -11.47 -8.74
C SER A 115 12.98 -12.69 -9.55
N ALA A 116 11.68 -12.89 -9.76
CA ALA A 116 11.17 -14.04 -10.50
C ALA A 116 11.49 -13.89 -12.01
N PRO A 117 11.90 -14.98 -12.68
CA PRO A 117 12.10 -14.96 -14.13
C PRO A 117 10.84 -14.53 -14.86
N GLY A 118 10.94 -13.63 -15.84
CA GLY A 118 9.80 -13.12 -16.59
C GLY A 118 9.12 -11.89 -15.99
N TRP A 119 9.42 -11.50 -14.74
CA TRP A 119 8.80 -10.32 -14.12
C TRP A 119 9.32 -9.00 -14.71
N TRP A 120 10.58 -8.95 -15.16
CA TRP A 120 11.14 -7.74 -15.76
C TRP A 120 10.79 -7.63 -17.25
N GLU A 121 10.74 -8.78 -17.93
CA GLU A 121 10.51 -8.94 -19.36
C GLU A 121 9.09 -8.55 -19.81
N GLN A 122 8.15 -8.47 -18.87
CA GLN A 122 6.81 -7.88 -19.14
C GLN A 122 6.85 -6.35 -19.32
N PHE A 123 7.92 -5.68 -18.87
CA PHE A 123 8.12 -4.24 -19.00
C PHE A 123 9.16 -3.90 -20.06
N ASP A 124 10.31 -4.58 -20.03
CA ASP A 124 11.43 -4.45 -20.97
C ASP A 124 11.14 -5.27 -22.24
N ARG A 125 10.42 -4.67 -23.18
CA ARG A 125 9.91 -5.33 -24.39
C ARG A 125 10.97 -5.50 -25.46
N ASP A 126 11.92 -4.58 -25.51
CA ASP A 126 13.01 -4.64 -26.47
C ASP A 126 14.21 -5.46 -25.96
N GLY A 127 14.20 -5.82 -24.67
CA GLY A 127 15.23 -6.64 -24.04
C GLY A 127 16.53 -5.86 -23.81
N SER A 128 16.45 -4.53 -23.72
CA SER A 128 17.59 -3.65 -23.50
C SER A 128 18.19 -3.79 -22.09
N GLY A 129 17.45 -4.37 -21.15
CA GLY A 129 17.79 -4.46 -19.74
C GLY A 129 17.39 -3.22 -18.94
N PHE A 130 16.71 -2.26 -19.55
CA PHE A 130 16.26 -1.00 -18.93
C PHE A 130 14.81 -0.72 -19.32
N ILE A 131 14.11 0.11 -18.52
CA ILE A 131 12.84 0.68 -18.92
C ILE A 131 13.09 2.05 -19.54
N GLU A 132 12.77 2.18 -20.81
CA GLU A 132 12.80 3.46 -21.51
C GLU A 132 11.43 4.16 -21.48
N ARG A 133 11.39 5.44 -21.88
CA ARG A 133 10.15 6.23 -21.88
C ARG A 133 9.02 5.60 -22.69
N HIS A 134 9.36 4.90 -23.77
CA HIS A 134 8.38 4.26 -24.63
C HIS A 134 7.74 3.00 -24.01
N GLU A 135 8.36 2.44 -22.97
CA GLU A 135 7.92 1.26 -22.21
C GLU A 135 7.22 1.63 -20.89
N LEU A 136 7.32 2.90 -20.49
CA LEU A 136 6.69 3.45 -19.30
C LEU A 136 5.17 3.18 -19.22
N PRO A 137 4.39 3.21 -20.33
CA PRO A 137 2.96 2.88 -20.26
C PRO A 137 2.67 1.47 -19.74
N GLN A 138 3.52 0.47 -20.02
CA GLN A 138 3.34 -0.90 -19.51
C GLN A 138 3.58 -0.96 -18.00
N LEU A 139 4.59 -0.24 -17.53
CA LEU A 139 4.85 -0.11 -16.10
C LEU A 139 3.68 0.60 -15.38
N VAL A 140 3.17 1.68 -15.96
CA VAL A 140 1.98 2.40 -15.45
C VAL A 140 0.77 1.47 -15.37
N GLU A 141 0.52 0.68 -16.42
CA GLU A 141 -0.59 -0.27 -16.45
C GLU A 141 -0.45 -1.33 -15.36
N HIS A 142 0.75 -1.89 -15.17
CA HIS A 142 1.01 -2.86 -14.12
C HIS A 142 0.87 -2.26 -12.72
N VAL A 143 1.45 -1.08 -12.48
CA VAL A 143 1.28 -0.38 -11.20
C VAL A 143 -0.19 -0.06 -10.95
N THR A 144 -0.92 0.38 -11.96
CA THR A 144 -2.36 0.62 -11.87
C THR A 144 -3.11 -0.67 -11.53
N LYS A 145 -2.77 -1.80 -12.15
CA LYS A 145 -3.34 -3.11 -11.84
C LYS A 145 -2.93 -3.65 -10.47
N VAL A 146 -1.73 -3.35 -9.98
CA VAL A 146 -1.29 -3.77 -8.63
C VAL A 146 -1.96 -2.90 -7.56
N VAL A 147 -2.12 -1.60 -7.82
CA VAL A 147 -2.84 -0.69 -6.93
C VAL A 147 -4.35 -0.97 -6.97
N ALA A 148 -4.92 -1.25 -8.14
CA ALA A 148 -6.33 -1.62 -8.29
C ALA A 148 -6.62 -3.05 -7.84
N GLY A 149 -5.70 -3.98 -8.13
CA GLY A 149 -5.76 -5.41 -7.83
C GLY A 149 -5.31 -5.77 -6.41
N ARG A 150 -4.61 -4.88 -5.69
CA ARG A 150 -4.68 -4.82 -4.23
C ARG A 150 -6.00 -4.17 -3.83
N ARG A 151 -7.08 -4.88 -4.16
CA ARG A 151 -8.45 -4.77 -3.67
C ARG A 151 -8.91 -3.33 -3.39
N ASP A 152 -9.01 -2.56 -4.46
CA ASP A 152 -10.19 -1.72 -4.71
C ASP A 152 -11.06 -2.36 -5.81
N GLU A 153 -11.14 -3.70 -5.79
CA GLU A 153 -12.38 -4.36 -6.16
C GLU A 153 -13.41 -3.82 -5.20
N ARG A 154 -14.20 -2.85 -5.67
CA ARG A 154 -15.34 -2.23 -4.98
C ARG A 154 -15.92 -3.26 -4.03
N ILE A 155 -15.64 -3.10 -2.73
CA ILE A 155 -16.03 -4.07 -1.69
C ILE A 155 -17.47 -4.46 -2.02
N PRO A 156 -17.75 -5.75 -2.36
CA PRO A 156 -19.07 -6.14 -2.83
C PRO A 156 -20.10 -5.61 -1.85
N ASP A 157 -21.14 -4.90 -2.29
CA ASP A 157 -22.07 -4.34 -1.32
C ASP A 157 -22.80 -5.51 -0.66
N ILE A 158 -22.54 -5.74 0.62
CA ILE A 158 -23.11 -6.80 1.44
C ILE A 158 -24.66 -6.79 1.40
N ARG A 159 -25.28 -5.63 1.10
CA ARG A 159 -26.73 -5.52 0.90
C ARG A 159 -27.22 -6.14 -0.41
N THR A 160 -26.36 -6.14 -1.43
CA THR A 160 -26.67 -6.62 -2.78
C THR A 160 -26.19 -8.04 -3.01
N ASP A 161 -25.01 -8.40 -2.50
CA ASP A 161 -24.42 -9.72 -2.66
C ASP A 161 -23.57 -10.12 -1.44
N ARG A 162 -24.22 -10.81 -0.52
CA ARG A 162 -23.61 -11.31 0.72
C ARG A 162 -22.55 -12.38 0.45
N ASN A 163 -22.77 -13.22 -0.57
CA ASN A 163 -21.83 -14.29 -0.91
C ASN A 163 -20.55 -13.71 -1.48
N ALA A 164 -20.66 -12.78 -2.44
CA ALA A 164 -19.49 -12.10 -2.99
C ALA A 164 -18.71 -11.34 -1.91
N TRP A 165 -19.39 -10.73 -0.93
CA TRP A 165 -18.70 -10.09 0.20
C TRP A 165 -17.95 -11.10 1.06
N PHE A 166 -18.56 -12.26 1.38
CA PHE A 166 -17.90 -13.31 2.15
C PHE A 166 -16.68 -13.88 1.41
N ASP A 167 -16.86 -14.27 0.14
CA ASP A 167 -15.79 -14.78 -0.73
C ASP A 167 -14.66 -13.77 -0.91
N TYR A 168 -15.00 -12.48 -0.85
CA TYR A 168 -14.02 -11.42 -0.89
C TYR A 168 -13.20 -11.35 0.39
N TRP A 169 -13.80 -11.46 1.57
CA TRP A 169 -13.07 -11.27 2.84
C TRP A 169 -12.41 -12.54 3.40
N ASP A 170 -12.72 -13.71 2.85
CA ASP A 170 -12.01 -14.97 3.06
C ASP A 170 -10.66 -14.92 2.31
N GLU A 171 -9.68 -14.20 2.89
CA GLU A 171 -8.41 -13.87 2.23
C GLU A 171 -7.52 -15.11 2.06
N ASP A 172 -7.64 -16.08 2.98
CA ASP A 172 -6.89 -17.34 2.95
C ASP A 172 -7.63 -18.50 2.27
N SER A 173 -8.87 -18.26 1.80
CA SER A 173 -9.75 -19.28 1.17
C SER A 173 -10.03 -20.48 2.08
N SER A 174 -10.04 -20.27 3.40
CA SER A 174 -10.38 -21.27 4.42
C SER A 174 -11.86 -21.66 4.40
N ARG A 175 -12.70 -20.90 3.67
CA ARG A 175 -14.17 -21.03 3.62
C ARG A 175 -14.87 -20.63 4.92
N ALA A 176 -14.14 -20.01 5.83
CA ALA A 176 -14.65 -19.40 7.05
C ALA A 176 -14.00 -18.01 7.19
N LEU A 177 -14.63 -17.11 7.92
CA LEU A 177 -14.03 -15.82 8.24
C LEU A 177 -13.47 -15.85 9.64
N ASP A 178 -12.18 -15.59 9.78
CA ASP A 178 -11.59 -15.36 11.08
C ASP A 178 -11.92 -13.96 11.61
N LYS A 179 -11.56 -13.74 12.87
CA LYS A 179 -11.86 -12.51 13.58
C LYS A 179 -11.13 -11.28 13.03
N GLU A 180 -9.88 -11.44 12.61
CA GLU A 180 -9.09 -10.37 12.02
C GLU A 180 -9.64 -10.01 10.63
N GLU A 181 -10.07 -11.00 9.84
CA GLU A 181 -10.75 -10.82 8.56
C GLU A 181 -12.05 -10.04 8.73
N VAL A 182 -12.91 -10.40 9.68
CA VAL A 182 -14.17 -9.66 9.96
C VAL A 182 -13.90 -8.23 10.43
N VAL A 183 -12.97 -8.01 11.35
CA VAL A 183 -12.61 -6.67 11.84
C VAL A 183 -12.10 -5.80 10.69
N ARG A 184 -11.19 -6.35 9.88
CA ARG A 184 -10.64 -5.67 8.72
C ARG A 184 -11.72 -5.36 7.69
N ALA A 185 -12.61 -6.31 7.42
CA ALA A 185 -13.73 -6.16 6.51
C ALA A 185 -14.68 -5.04 6.93
N LEU A 186 -14.99 -4.94 8.22
CA LEU A 186 -15.85 -3.90 8.79
C LEU A 186 -15.22 -2.51 8.70
N LEU A 187 -13.95 -2.38 9.08
CA LEU A 187 -13.24 -1.10 9.02
C LEU A 187 -13.16 -0.57 7.59
N LYS A 188 -12.97 -1.46 6.62
CA LYS A 188 -12.90 -1.12 5.19
C LYS A 188 -14.28 -0.83 4.61
N THR A 189 -15.29 -1.65 4.91
CA THR A 189 -16.68 -1.45 4.45
C THR A 189 -17.28 -0.15 5.00
N LEU A 190 -16.93 0.23 6.24
CA LEU A 190 -17.40 1.46 6.89
C LEU A 190 -16.48 2.68 6.65
N GLN A 191 -15.37 2.51 5.92
CA GLN A 191 -14.36 3.55 5.65
C GLN A 191 -13.77 4.19 6.92
N LEU A 192 -13.62 3.41 8.00
CA LEU A 192 -13.15 3.87 9.31
C LEU A 192 -11.64 3.75 9.52
N THR A 193 -10.88 3.65 8.43
CA THR A 193 -9.47 3.20 8.46
C THR A 193 -8.46 4.25 8.93
N SER A 194 -8.89 5.48 9.26
CA SER A 194 -7.98 6.60 9.54
C SER A 194 -7.84 6.96 11.02
N ASP A 195 -8.66 6.39 11.92
CA ASP A 195 -8.66 6.72 13.35
C ASP A 195 -8.37 5.48 14.23
N PRO A 196 -7.18 5.41 14.88
CA PRO A 196 -6.81 4.30 15.77
C PRO A 196 -7.78 4.04 16.92
N ALA A 197 -8.44 5.08 17.47
CA ALA A 197 -9.39 4.92 18.56
C ALA A 197 -10.66 4.20 18.09
N ARG A 198 -11.12 4.48 16.86
CA ARG A 198 -12.27 3.81 16.25
C ARG A 198 -11.95 2.36 15.88
N VAL A 199 -10.71 2.08 15.47
CA VAL A 199 -10.23 0.71 15.23
C VAL A 199 -10.28 -0.14 16.50
N ALA A 200 -9.78 0.41 17.61
CA ALA A 200 -9.82 -0.27 18.91
C ALA A 200 -11.25 -0.51 19.40
N GLN A 201 -12.12 0.49 19.26
CA GLN A 201 -13.54 0.38 19.63
C GLN A 201 -14.26 -0.70 18.79
N MET A 202 -14.00 -0.76 17.49
CA MET A 202 -14.59 -1.77 16.60
C MET A 202 -14.12 -3.18 16.99
N ARG A 203 -12.82 -3.36 17.26
CA ARG A 203 -12.27 -4.63 17.77
C ARG A 203 -12.96 -5.06 19.05
N SER A 204 -13.05 -4.18 20.05
CA SER A 204 -13.72 -4.50 21.32
C SER A 204 -15.21 -4.81 21.15
N THR A 205 -15.88 -4.17 20.20
CA THR A 205 -17.29 -4.46 19.90
C THR A 205 -17.43 -5.87 19.32
N ILE A 206 -16.61 -6.20 18.32
CA ILE A 206 -16.59 -7.53 17.70
C ILE A 206 -16.18 -8.61 18.70
N ASP A 207 -15.21 -8.34 19.57
CA ASP A 207 -14.82 -9.24 20.66
C ASP A 207 -16.01 -9.59 21.56
N ALA A 208 -16.84 -8.61 21.91
CA ALA A 208 -17.95 -8.77 22.84
C ALA A 208 -19.13 -9.55 22.24
N ILE A 209 -19.28 -9.52 20.91
CA ILE A 209 -20.42 -10.16 20.22
C ILE A 209 -20.00 -11.38 19.39
N TRP A 210 -18.71 -11.75 19.37
CA TRP A 210 -18.19 -12.84 18.53
C TRP A 210 -18.89 -14.19 18.79
N CYS A 211 -19.13 -14.51 20.06
CA CYS A 211 -19.80 -15.76 20.48
C CYS A 211 -21.28 -15.84 20.08
N LEU A 212 -21.88 -14.75 19.58
CA LEU A 212 -23.23 -14.76 19.03
C LEU A 212 -23.25 -15.25 17.58
N PHE A 213 -22.09 -15.22 16.90
CA PHE A 213 -21.97 -15.60 15.49
C PHE A 213 -21.24 -16.94 15.30
N ASP A 214 -20.23 -17.20 16.13
CA ASP A 214 -19.50 -18.47 16.20
C ASP A 214 -20.26 -19.41 17.15
N GLU A 215 -21.30 -20.08 16.63
CA GLU A 215 -22.22 -20.90 17.43
C GLU A 215 -21.59 -22.24 17.82
N ASP A 216 -20.73 -22.78 16.95
CA ASP A 216 -20.05 -24.04 17.17
C ASP A 216 -18.74 -23.88 17.99
N GLY A 217 -18.31 -22.64 18.23
CA GLY A 217 -17.11 -22.31 19.00
C GLY A 217 -15.83 -22.70 18.27
N SER A 218 -15.87 -22.81 16.94
CA SER A 218 -14.73 -23.12 16.08
C SER A 218 -13.66 -22.02 16.10
N GLY A 219 -14.03 -20.80 16.51
CA GLY A 219 -13.16 -19.62 16.47
C GLY A 219 -13.19 -18.87 15.14
N THR A 220 -14.01 -19.33 14.19
CA THR A 220 -14.24 -18.71 12.88
C THR A 220 -15.74 -18.67 12.59
N VAL A 221 -16.17 -17.85 11.63
CA VAL A 221 -17.57 -17.78 11.21
C VAL A 221 -17.69 -18.40 9.83
N ASP A 222 -18.36 -19.54 9.73
CA ASP A 222 -18.57 -20.20 8.45
C ASP A 222 -19.67 -19.53 7.62
N ARG A 223 -19.88 -20.00 6.38
CA ARG A 223 -20.88 -19.40 5.49
C ARG A 223 -22.32 -19.54 6.01
N GLN A 224 -22.65 -20.62 6.71
CA GLN A 224 -23.99 -20.83 7.25
C GLN A 224 -24.25 -19.87 8.41
N GLU A 225 -23.29 -19.72 9.30
CA GLU A 225 -23.32 -18.76 10.41
C GLU A 225 -23.38 -17.32 9.91
N PHE A 226 -22.59 -16.99 8.88
CA PHE A 226 -22.59 -15.67 8.27
C PHE A 226 -23.94 -15.29 7.63
N LEU A 227 -24.57 -16.23 6.91
CA LEU A 227 -25.82 -15.99 6.17
C LEU A 227 -27.09 -16.28 6.98
N LYS A 228 -26.97 -16.66 8.25
CA LYS A 228 -28.10 -17.00 9.11
C LYS A 228 -29.11 -15.84 9.16
N ALA A 229 -30.35 -16.09 8.77
CA ALA A 229 -31.36 -15.05 8.64
C ALA A 229 -31.75 -14.47 10.02
N GLY A 230 -31.63 -13.15 10.17
CA GLY A 230 -32.04 -12.41 11.37
C GLY A 230 -31.04 -12.43 12.54
N GLU A 231 -30.09 -13.36 12.52
CA GLU A 231 -29.11 -13.56 13.61
C GLU A 231 -27.66 -13.61 13.09
N GLY A 232 -27.46 -13.74 11.78
CA GLY A 232 -26.14 -13.88 11.17
C GLY A 232 -25.35 -12.57 11.16
N LEU A 233 -24.04 -12.73 11.04
CA LEU A 233 -23.10 -11.61 10.96
C LEU A 233 -23.45 -10.66 9.80
N ALA A 234 -23.90 -11.17 8.65
CA ALA A 234 -24.27 -10.34 7.51
C ALA A 234 -25.40 -9.35 7.80
N ASP A 235 -26.45 -9.79 8.50
CA ASP A 235 -27.61 -8.93 8.81
C ASP A 235 -27.24 -7.87 9.86
N THR A 236 -26.39 -8.22 10.83
CA THR A 236 -25.87 -7.28 11.84
C THR A 236 -25.02 -6.18 11.19
N ILE A 237 -24.16 -6.56 10.24
CA ILE A 237 -23.34 -5.61 9.47
C ILE A 237 -24.26 -4.67 8.66
N ILE A 238 -25.26 -5.20 7.96
CA ILE A 238 -26.21 -4.41 7.17
C ILE A 238 -26.97 -3.40 8.04
N ALA A 239 -27.43 -3.81 9.22
CA ALA A 239 -28.11 -2.93 10.18
C ALA A 239 -27.20 -1.77 10.62
N THR A 240 -25.95 -2.08 10.97
CA THR A 240 -24.95 -1.10 11.41
C THR A 240 -24.63 -0.07 10.31
N ILE A 241 -24.52 -0.50 9.05
CA ILE A 241 -24.29 0.42 7.91
C ILE A 241 -25.55 1.28 7.64
N GLY A 242 -26.75 0.83 8.02
CA GLY A 242 -28.00 1.59 7.88
C GLY A 242 -28.11 2.78 8.84
N GLU A 243 -27.67 2.59 10.09
CA GLU A 243 -27.76 3.61 11.14
C GLU A 243 -26.76 4.76 10.97
N GLN A 244 -25.58 4.52 10.38
CA GLN A 244 -24.54 5.56 10.19
C GLN A 244 -24.83 6.54 9.02
N ARG A 245 -25.89 6.32 8.24
CA ARG A 245 -26.26 7.15 7.07
C ARG A 245 -27.58 7.92 7.23
N SER A 246 -28.24 7.83 8.39
CA SER A 246 -29.38 8.69 8.79
C SER A 246 -28.91 9.79 9.74
#